data_AF-A0A2S6TLQ1-F1
#
_entry.id   AF-A0A2S6TLQ1-F1
#
_cell.length_a   1.000
_cell.length_b   1.000
_cell.length_c   1.000
_cell.angle_alpha   90.00
_cell.angle_beta   90.00
_cell.angle_gamma   90.00
#
_symmetry.space_group_name_H-M   'P 1'
#
loop_
_entity.id
_entity.type
_entity.pdbx_description
1 polymer ?
#
loop_
_entity_poly.entity_id
_entity_poly.type
_entity_poly.pdbx_seq_one_letter_code
_entity_poly.pdbx_strand_id
1 'polypeptide(L)'
;MDIKPAEISAILKKQIAGFGTEAEVAEVGEVLSVGDGIARVHGLDQVQAGEMVEFPGGIKGMALNLEVDNVGIVIFGDDRNIKEGDTVKRTGDIVDVPVGKDLLGRVVDALGNPIDGKGPIVTDDRARVEVKAPGIIPRKSVHEPVQTGL
;
A
#
# COMPACT_ATOMS: atom_id res chain seq x y z
N MET A 1 -23.33 6.92 -7.36
CA MET A 1 -23.49 7.29 -8.77
C MET A 1 -22.20 6.89 -9.48
N ASP A 2 -22.10 5.87 -10.33
CA ASP A 2 -22.95 4.72 -10.61
C ASP A 2 -21.97 3.60 -10.99
N ILE A 3 -21.89 2.54 -10.19
CA ILE A 3 -21.21 1.31 -10.61
C ILE A 3 -22.00 0.80 -11.81
N LYS A 4 -21.35 0.62 -12.96
CA LYS A 4 -22.09 0.31 -14.18
C LYS A 4 -22.66 -1.11 -14.06
N PRO A 5 -23.93 -1.36 -14.41
CA PRO A 5 -24.52 -2.69 -14.36
C PRO A 5 -23.73 -3.74 -15.16
N ALA A 6 -22.97 -3.32 -16.17
CA ALA A 6 -22.09 -4.17 -16.96
C ALA A 6 -20.91 -4.72 -16.16
N GLU A 7 -20.33 -3.94 -15.23
CA GLU A 7 -19.21 -4.34 -14.37
C GLU A 7 -19.66 -5.44 -13.40
N ILE A 8 -20.78 -5.20 -12.70
CA ILE A 8 -21.41 -6.19 -11.81
C ILE A 8 -21.78 -7.47 -12.59
N SER A 9 -22.30 -7.34 -13.80
CA SER A 9 -22.66 -8.49 -14.64
C SER A 9 -21.45 -9.32 -15.07
N ALA A 10 -20.29 -8.69 -15.32
CA ALA A 10 -19.05 -9.37 -15.67
C ALA A 10 -18.47 -10.13 -14.47
N ILE A 11 -18.48 -9.50 -13.29
CA ILE A 11 -18.04 -10.10 -12.02
C ILE A 11 -18.94 -11.29 -11.66
N LEU A 12 -20.26 -11.13 -11.72
CA LEU A 12 -21.21 -12.21 -11.44
C LEU A 12 -21.04 -13.39 -12.40
N LYS A 13 -20.79 -13.12 -13.69
CA LYS A 13 -20.48 -14.19 -14.66
C LYS A 13 -19.17 -14.92 -14.31
N LYS A 14 -18.13 -14.19 -13.91
CA LYS A 14 -16.86 -14.78 -13.44
C LYS A 14 -17.08 -15.64 -12.18
N GLN A 15 -17.84 -15.17 -11.21
CA GLN A 15 -18.15 -15.93 -9.98
C GLN A 15 -18.91 -17.23 -10.27
N ILE A 16 -19.89 -17.20 -11.19
CA ILE A 16 -20.62 -18.40 -11.60
C ILE A 16 -19.71 -19.38 -12.37
N ALA A 17 -18.82 -18.85 -13.22
CA ALA A 17 -17.88 -19.67 -13.99
C ALA A 17 -16.74 -20.27 -13.14
N GLY A 18 -16.30 -19.56 -12.09
CA GLY A 18 -15.23 -19.94 -11.17
C GLY A 18 -15.70 -20.60 -9.87
N PHE A 19 -16.94 -21.09 -9.83
CA PHE A 19 -17.50 -21.78 -8.66
C PHE A 19 -16.69 -23.06 -8.37
N GLY A 20 -15.81 -23.00 -7.37
CA GLY A 20 -14.89 -24.08 -6.98
C GLY A 20 -13.40 -23.70 -6.89
N THR A 21 -13.00 -22.51 -7.36
CA THR A 21 -11.63 -21.96 -7.28
C THR A 21 -11.54 -20.81 -6.25
N GLU A 22 -11.93 -21.07 -5.00
CA GLU A 22 -11.97 -20.05 -3.93
C GLU A 22 -10.58 -19.52 -3.52
N ALA A 23 -9.52 -20.30 -3.73
CA ALA A 23 -8.19 -19.98 -3.17
C ALA A 23 -7.44 -18.85 -3.89
N GLU A 24 -7.71 -18.57 -5.17
CA GLU A 24 -6.98 -17.54 -5.94
C GLU A 24 -7.54 -16.12 -5.75
N VAL A 25 -8.82 -15.99 -5.40
CA VAL A 25 -9.51 -14.68 -5.28
C VAL A 25 -9.16 -13.96 -3.96
N ALA A 26 -8.76 -14.71 -2.93
CA ALA A 26 -8.44 -14.16 -1.61
C ALA A 26 -7.23 -13.20 -1.62
N GLU A 27 -6.28 -13.43 -2.52
CA GLU A 27 -4.97 -12.76 -2.56
C GLU A 27 -4.84 -11.77 -3.73
N VAL A 28 -5.79 -11.78 -4.65
CA VAL A 28 -5.73 -11.03 -5.90
C VAL A 28 -7.02 -10.24 -6.11
N GLY A 29 -6.89 -9.00 -6.56
CA GLY A 29 -8.02 -8.15 -6.90
C GLY A 29 -7.98 -7.62 -8.33
N GLU A 30 -9.11 -7.07 -8.76
CA GLU A 30 -9.29 -6.44 -10.08
C GLU A 30 -9.68 -4.97 -9.89
N VAL A 31 -8.98 -4.05 -10.55
CA VAL A 31 -9.26 -2.61 -10.49
C VAL A 31 -10.61 -2.33 -11.16
N LEU A 32 -11.56 -1.79 -10.39
CA LEU A 32 -12.86 -1.33 -10.90
C LEU A 32 -12.78 0.09 -11.45
N SER A 33 -12.02 0.95 -10.78
CA SER A 33 -11.86 2.35 -11.19
C SER A 33 -10.59 2.92 -10.60
N VAL A 34 -10.03 3.90 -11.29
CA VAL A 34 -8.87 4.68 -10.84
C VAL A 34 -9.10 6.14 -11.16
N GLY A 35 -8.74 7.02 -10.23
CA GLY A 35 -8.79 8.46 -10.44
C GLY A 35 -8.20 9.23 -9.27
N ASP A 36 -7.48 10.30 -9.57
CA ASP A 36 -6.84 11.21 -8.60
C ASP A 36 -6.00 10.46 -7.54
N GLY A 37 -5.28 9.41 -7.96
CA GLY A 37 -4.45 8.59 -7.07
C GLY A 37 -5.21 7.63 -6.15
N ILE A 38 -6.51 7.42 -6.40
CA ILE A 38 -7.34 6.45 -5.67
C ILE A 38 -7.79 5.36 -6.64
N ALA A 39 -7.57 4.10 -6.26
CA ALA A 39 -8.11 2.93 -6.94
C ALA A 39 -9.19 2.26 -6.09
N ARG A 40 -10.27 1.80 -6.73
CA ARG A 40 -11.22 0.87 -6.14
C ARG A 40 -10.99 -0.49 -6.73
N VAL A 41 -10.79 -1.48 -5.87
CA VAL A 41 -10.41 -2.83 -6.28
C VAL A 41 -11.43 -3.82 -5.75
N HIS A 42 -11.91 -4.73 -6.59
CA HIS A 42 -12.75 -5.84 -6.17
C HIS A 42 -11.89 -7.08 -5.86
N GLY A 43 -12.29 -7.88 -4.89
CA GLY A 43 -11.51 -8.99 -4.35
C GLY A 43 -10.58 -8.53 -3.22
N LEU A 44 -9.39 -9.13 -3.12
CA LEU A 44 -8.47 -8.91 -1.99
C LEU A 44 -9.14 -9.22 -0.62
N ASP A 45 -9.92 -10.30 -0.55
CA ASP A 45 -10.79 -10.60 0.61
C ASP A 45 -10.02 -10.74 1.94
N GLN A 46 -8.72 -11.02 1.89
CA GLN A 46 -7.88 -11.19 3.08
C GLN A 46 -6.91 -10.02 3.33
N VAL A 47 -7.08 -8.91 2.62
CA VAL A 47 -6.24 -7.71 2.82
C VAL A 47 -6.52 -7.05 4.17
N GLN A 48 -5.46 -6.55 4.80
CA GLN A 48 -5.53 -5.84 6.07
C GLN A 48 -5.59 -4.33 5.85
N ALA A 49 -6.18 -3.62 6.82
CA ALA A 49 -6.15 -2.16 6.82
C ALA A 49 -4.70 -1.68 7.00
N GLY A 50 -4.26 -0.77 6.14
CA GLY A 50 -2.87 -0.32 6.09
C GLY A 50 -1.92 -1.33 5.46
N GLU A 51 -2.42 -2.37 4.78
CA GLU A 51 -1.57 -3.31 4.03
C GLU A 51 -1.08 -2.69 2.73
N MET A 52 0.16 -2.99 2.37
CA MET A 52 0.74 -2.66 1.08
C MET A 52 0.18 -3.58 -0.01
N VAL A 53 -0.14 -3.00 -1.15
CA VAL A 53 -0.52 -3.71 -2.36
C VAL A 53 0.38 -3.29 -3.52
N GLU A 54 0.44 -4.15 -4.52
CA GLU A 54 1.22 -3.95 -5.73
C GLU A 54 0.31 -4.02 -6.96
N PHE A 55 0.38 -2.96 -7.76
CA PHE A 55 -0.24 -2.82 -9.07
C PHE A 55 0.74 -3.27 -10.17
N PRO A 56 0.26 -3.48 -11.41
CA PRO A 56 1.14 -3.77 -12.54
C PRO A 56 2.21 -2.69 -12.71
N GLY A 57 3.42 -3.11 -13.08
CA GLY A 57 4.57 -2.20 -13.21
C GLY A 57 5.28 -1.85 -11.89
N GLY A 58 4.94 -2.54 -10.80
CA GLY A 58 5.60 -2.37 -9.49
C GLY A 58 5.16 -1.11 -8.74
N ILE A 59 4.07 -0.48 -9.18
CA ILE A 59 3.48 0.66 -8.49
C ILE A 59 2.87 0.15 -7.19
N LYS A 60 3.19 0.81 -6.08
CA LYS A 60 2.71 0.43 -4.76
C LYS A 60 1.46 1.22 -4.38
N GLY A 61 0.65 0.67 -3.50
CA GLY A 61 -0.45 1.38 -2.86
C GLY A 61 -0.72 0.85 -1.46
N MET A 62 -1.63 1.51 -0.75
CA MET A 62 -2.04 1.14 0.59
C MET A 62 -3.55 0.98 0.67
N ALA A 63 -4.00 -0.15 1.20
CA ALA A 63 -5.41 -0.39 1.48
C ALA A 63 -5.86 0.49 2.65
N LEU A 64 -6.74 1.45 2.38
CA LEU A 64 -7.23 2.41 3.37
C LEU A 64 -8.63 2.04 3.85
N ASN A 65 -9.56 1.82 2.92
CA ASN A 65 -10.95 1.51 3.22
C ASN A 65 -11.26 0.07 2.80
N LEU A 66 -11.80 -0.72 3.72
CA LEU A 66 -12.27 -2.08 3.45
C LEU A 66 -13.80 -2.06 3.44
N GLU A 67 -14.39 -1.92 2.24
CA GLU A 67 -15.85 -1.98 2.07
C GLU A 67 -16.29 -3.43 1.82
N VAL A 68 -17.60 -3.67 1.82
CA VAL A 68 -18.16 -5.03 1.63
C VAL A 68 -17.85 -5.58 0.24
N ASP A 69 -17.92 -4.72 -0.78
CA ASP A 69 -17.84 -5.14 -2.19
C ASP A 69 -16.53 -4.70 -2.87
N ASN A 70 -15.76 -3.83 -2.25
CA ASN A 70 -14.51 -3.30 -2.81
C ASN A 70 -13.55 -2.79 -1.72
N VAL A 71 -12.29 -2.64 -2.09
CA VAL A 71 -11.23 -2.07 -1.28
C VAL A 71 -10.79 -0.74 -1.89
N GLY A 72 -10.80 0.31 -1.09
CA GLY A 72 -10.26 1.62 -1.45
C GLY A 72 -8.76 1.68 -1.19
N ILE A 73 -7.99 1.84 -2.25
CA ILE A 73 -6.53 1.83 -2.22
C ILE A 73 -6.00 3.19 -2.63
N VAL A 74 -5.12 3.77 -1.80
CA VAL A 74 -4.37 4.98 -2.16
C VAL A 74 -3.11 4.55 -2.90
N ILE A 75 -2.89 5.12 -4.08
CA ILE A 75 -1.74 4.81 -4.93
C ILE A 75 -0.54 5.66 -4.50
N PHE A 76 0.62 5.01 -4.33
CA PHE A 76 1.89 5.67 -4.06
C PHE A 76 2.67 5.83 -5.36
N GLY A 77 2.40 6.92 -6.07
CA GLY A 77 3.07 7.25 -7.33
C GLY A 77 2.11 7.83 -8.35
N ASP A 78 2.40 7.56 -9.63
CA ASP A 78 1.59 7.98 -10.77
C ASP A 78 0.52 6.92 -11.07
N ASP A 79 -0.74 7.34 -11.18
CA ASP A 79 -1.90 6.49 -11.45
C ASP A 79 -2.18 6.28 -12.94
N ARG A 80 -1.53 7.03 -13.85
CA ARG A 80 -1.79 7.00 -15.30
C ARG A 80 -1.54 5.66 -15.96
N ASN A 81 -0.69 4.84 -15.37
CA ASN A 81 -0.33 3.53 -15.89
C ASN A 81 -1.28 2.42 -15.40
N ILE A 82 -2.13 2.71 -14.42
CA ILE A 82 -3.11 1.78 -13.88
C ILE A 82 -4.41 1.94 -14.67
N LYS A 83 -5.03 0.81 -15.04
CA LYS A 83 -6.27 0.76 -15.81
C LYS A 83 -7.31 -0.09 -15.13
N GLU A 84 -8.56 0.15 -15.47
CA GLU A 84 -9.67 -0.75 -15.12
C GLU A 84 -9.42 -2.16 -15.67
N GLY A 85 -9.68 -3.18 -14.86
CA GLY A 85 -9.39 -4.58 -15.15
C GLY A 85 -7.98 -5.03 -14.79
N ASP A 86 -7.09 -4.11 -14.38
CA ASP A 86 -5.74 -4.50 -13.97
C ASP A 86 -5.77 -5.33 -12.69
N THR A 87 -4.80 -6.25 -12.59
CA THR A 87 -4.66 -7.15 -11.45
C THR A 87 -3.84 -6.51 -10.36
N VAL A 88 -4.37 -6.49 -9.13
CA VAL A 88 -3.70 -5.99 -7.93
C VAL A 88 -3.39 -7.17 -7.02
N LYS A 89 -2.20 -7.17 -6.43
CA LYS A 89 -1.78 -8.22 -5.51
C LYS A 89 -1.49 -7.62 -4.15
N ARG A 90 -1.91 -8.30 -3.10
CA ARG A 90 -1.49 -7.94 -1.74
C ARG A 90 -0.06 -8.41 -1.48
N THR A 91 0.65 -7.69 -0.63
CA THR A 91 2.05 -8.02 -0.28
C THR A 91 2.16 -8.80 1.03
N GLY A 92 1.12 -8.80 1.87
CA GLY A 92 1.14 -9.40 3.21
C GLY A 92 1.71 -8.48 4.29
N ASP A 93 2.36 -7.39 3.90
CA ASP A 93 3.05 -6.48 4.81
C ASP A 93 2.23 -5.21 5.05
N ILE A 94 2.00 -4.87 6.32
CA ILE A 94 1.53 -3.54 6.72
C ILE A 94 2.60 -2.52 6.30
N VAL A 95 2.16 -1.33 5.85
CA VAL A 95 3.06 -0.28 5.34
C VAL A 95 4.29 -0.10 6.22
N ASP A 96 5.43 -0.41 5.62
CA ASP A 96 6.73 -0.37 6.24
C ASP A 96 7.76 0.27 5.30
N VAL A 97 8.86 0.74 5.89
CA VAL A 97 9.95 1.40 5.20
C VAL A 97 11.28 0.82 5.66
N PRO A 98 12.30 0.77 4.78
CA PRO A 98 13.64 0.40 5.19
C PRO A 98 14.16 1.39 6.22
N VAL A 99 14.85 0.89 7.24
CA VAL A 99 15.47 1.69 8.31
C VAL A 99 16.90 1.23 8.55
N GLY A 100 17.75 2.12 9.03
CA GLY A 100 19.14 1.78 9.32
C GLY A 100 20.09 2.96 9.18
N LYS A 101 21.34 2.74 9.58
CA LYS A 101 22.40 3.75 9.44
C LYS A 101 22.78 3.98 7.98
N ASP A 102 22.50 3.02 7.09
CA ASP A 102 22.81 3.10 5.66
C ASP A 102 22.01 4.19 4.92
N LEU A 103 20.94 4.70 5.54
CA LEU A 103 20.18 5.85 5.06
C LEU A 103 20.90 7.19 5.29
N LEU A 104 21.87 7.26 6.19
CA LEU A 104 22.55 8.52 6.53
C LEU A 104 23.30 9.09 5.32
N GLY A 105 22.98 10.34 4.96
CA GLY A 105 23.60 11.03 3.83
C GLY A 105 23.04 10.65 2.45
N ARG A 106 21.98 9.83 2.41
CA ARG A 106 21.23 9.51 1.19
C ARG A 106 20.05 10.47 1.01
N VAL A 107 19.57 10.59 -0.23
CA VAL A 107 18.26 11.20 -0.51
C VAL A 107 17.32 10.09 -0.92
N VAL A 108 16.22 9.95 -0.19
CA VAL A 108 15.22 8.90 -0.36
C VAL A 108 13.82 9.48 -0.58
N ASP A 109 12.96 8.71 -1.23
CA ASP A 109 11.52 9.00 -1.29
C ASP A 109 10.81 8.59 0.02
N ALA A 110 9.50 8.81 0.08
CA ALA A 110 8.68 8.48 1.26
C ALA A 110 8.55 6.97 1.53
N LEU A 111 8.87 6.11 0.55
CA LEU A 111 8.88 4.66 0.68
C LEU A 111 10.28 4.10 1.00
N GLY A 112 11.28 4.98 1.11
CA GLY A 112 12.66 4.65 1.40
C GLY A 112 13.49 4.23 0.18
N ASN A 113 12.99 4.43 -1.04
CA ASN A 113 13.78 4.17 -2.25
C ASN A 113 14.78 5.31 -2.49
N PRO A 114 16.04 5.02 -2.89
CA PRO A 114 17.02 6.06 -3.17
C PRO A 114 16.70 6.84 -4.45
N ILE A 115 16.76 8.17 -4.36
CA ILE A 115 16.54 9.10 -5.49
C ILE A 115 17.77 9.96 -5.81
N ASP A 116 18.90 9.71 -5.14
CA ASP A 116 20.16 10.44 -5.32
C ASP A 116 21.07 9.90 -6.43
N GLY A 117 20.67 8.81 -7.11
CA GLY A 117 21.47 8.19 -8.18
C GLY A 117 22.74 7.48 -7.72
N LYS A 118 22.97 7.32 -6.40
CA LYS A 118 24.17 6.69 -5.83
C LYS A 118 24.08 5.16 -5.73
N GLY A 119 23.13 4.53 -6.43
CA GLY A 119 22.86 3.10 -6.36
C GLY A 119 21.90 2.70 -5.24
N PRO A 120 21.67 1.40 -5.02
CA PRO A 120 20.73 0.92 -4.00
C PRO A 120 21.19 1.24 -2.57
N ILE A 121 20.26 1.24 -1.63
CA ILE A 121 20.53 1.26 -0.19
C ILE A 121 20.35 -0.17 0.30
N VAL A 122 21.38 -0.74 0.91
CA VAL A 122 21.31 -2.07 1.51
C VAL A 122 20.97 -1.87 2.98
N THR A 123 19.74 -2.22 3.38
CA THR A 123 19.30 -2.25 4.77
C THR A 123 18.71 -3.61 5.07
N ASP A 124 19.07 -4.20 6.20
CA ASP A 124 18.51 -5.49 6.63
C ASP A 124 17.19 -5.32 7.40
N ASP A 125 16.96 -4.13 7.96
CA ASP A 125 15.82 -3.84 8.83
C ASP A 125 14.74 -3.03 8.11
N ARG A 126 13.47 -3.35 8.42
CA ARG A 126 12.28 -2.58 8.03
C ARG A 126 11.47 -2.25 9.27
N ALA A 127 10.84 -1.08 9.28
CA ALA A 127 9.96 -0.66 10.36
C ALA A 127 8.62 -0.20 9.79
N ARG A 128 7.53 -0.57 10.49
CA ARG A 128 6.18 -0.10 10.18
C ARG A 128 6.11 1.42 10.32
N VAL A 129 5.42 2.06 9.39
CA VAL A 129 5.22 3.52 9.42
C VAL A 129 4.32 3.92 10.58
N GLU A 130 3.26 3.13 10.82
CA GLU A 130 2.33 3.37 11.92
C GLU A 130 2.73 2.55 13.14
N VAL A 131 3.32 3.23 14.13
CA VAL A 131 3.67 2.65 15.43
C VAL A 131 3.11 3.48 16.56
N LYS A 132 2.63 2.81 17.60
CA LYS A 132 2.15 3.48 18.80
C LYS A 132 3.30 4.21 19.49
N ALA A 133 3.12 5.51 19.72
CA ALA A 133 4.11 6.33 20.44
C ALA A 133 4.36 5.79 21.87
N PRO A 134 5.57 6.02 22.44
CA PRO A 134 5.88 5.63 23.80
C PRO A 134 4.87 6.20 24.81
N GLY A 135 4.38 5.36 25.74
CA GLY A 135 3.49 5.78 26.83
C GLY A 135 4.19 6.70 27.84
N ILE A 136 3.50 7.12 28.91
CA ILE A 136 4.08 8.06 29.90
C ILE A 136 5.19 7.45 30.76
N ILE A 137 5.07 6.16 31.12
CA ILE A 137 6.01 5.46 32.01
C ILE A 137 7.45 5.40 31.45
N PRO A 138 7.69 5.04 30.17
CA PRO A 138 9.05 5.01 29.62
C PRO A 138 9.64 6.40 29.30
N ARG A 139 8.88 7.49 29.47
CA ARG A 139 9.37 8.84 29.14
C ARG A 139 10.23 9.39 30.27
N LYS A 140 11.20 10.23 29.90
CA LYS A 140 11.99 11.07 30.81
C LYS A 140 11.75 12.53 30.43
N SER A 141 11.69 13.42 31.42
CA SER A 141 11.65 14.86 31.16
C SER A 141 12.87 15.27 30.33
N VAL A 142 12.65 16.12 29.32
CA VAL A 142 13.73 16.67 28.49
C VAL A 142 14.60 17.55 29.37
N HIS A 143 15.90 17.25 29.42
CA HIS A 143 16.89 17.93 30.27
C HIS A 143 18.22 18.16 29.54
N GLU A 144 18.35 17.64 28.31
CA GLU A 144 19.53 17.80 27.48
C GLU A 144 19.29 18.93 26.48
N PRO A 145 20.18 19.94 26.40
CA PRO A 145 20.02 21.04 25.46
C PRO A 145 20.39 20.59 24.03
N VAL A 146 19.60 21.01 23.04
CA VAL A 146 19.93 20.88 21.61
C VAL A 146 20.44 22.22 21.11
N GLN A 147 21.71 22.28 20.73
CA GLN A 147 22.35 23.51 20.26
C GLN A 147 21.86 23.87 18.86
N THR A 148 21.23 25.03 18.72
CA THR A 148 20.70 25.52 17.43
C THR A 148 21.72 26.33 16.63
N GLY A 149 22.69 26.93 17.32
CA GLY A 149 23.66 27.86 16.71
C GLY A 149 23.08 29.22 16.33
N LEU A 150 21.86 29.53 16.79
CA LEU A 150 21.26 30.88 16.75
C LEU A 150 21.68 31.70 17.97
#